data_AF-F8NJU6-F1
#
_entry.id   AF-F8NJU6-F1
#
_cell.length_a   1.000
_cell.length_b   1.000
_cell.length_c   1.000
_cell.angle_alpha   90.00
_cell.angle_beta   90.00
_cell.angle_gamma   90.00
#
_symmetry.space_group_name_H-M   'P 1'
#
loop_
_entity.id
_entity.type
_entity.pdbx_description
1 polymer ?
#
loop_
_entity_poly.entity_id
_entity_poly.type
_entity_poly.pdbx_seq_one_letter_code
_entity_poly.pdbx_strand_id
1 'polypeptide(L)'
;MTIYYSLTFMLLAAEMVTFCLLVSPIPYTIRRKLFRFLSESPTVAKVAYALKISFIFVGILFVDAVQRMFRVTAESEMVKSGGQGMQDVRTETNFAARKFYAQRNTYLTGFCLFLSLVLTRTFYILLDLIHTQEQYAKLKKETASNSRETLASGDQTKKVEELQKKLAASEAQQRDFDTLKKQASQQAAEFDRLASKYNEATGASSNKKSD
;
A
#
# COMPACT_ATOMS: atom_id res chain seq x y z
N MET A 1 1.20 -23.57 -40.83
CA MET A 1 0.30 -22.76 -39.97
C MET A 1 0.11 -21.42 -40.64
N THR A 2 -1.10 -20.88 -40.65
CA THR A 2 -1.36 -19.56 -41.22
C THR A 2 -0.55 -18.47 -40.52
N ILE A 3 -0.03 -17.51 -41.28
CA ILE A 3 0.94 -16.49 -40.83
C ILE A 3 0.44 -15.72 -39.60
N TYR A 4 -0.85 -15.41 -39.55
CA TYR A 4 -1.46 -14.70 -38.42
C TYR A 4 -1.38 -15.49 -37.09
N TYR A 5 -1.53 -16.81 -37.09
CA TYR A 5 -1.37 -17.60 -35.85
C TYR A 5 0.09 -17.74 -35.40
N SER A 6 1.04 -17.69 -36.33
CA SER A 6 2.46 -17.62 -35.98
C SER A 6 2.80 -16.29 -35.32
N LEU A 7 2.18 -15.21 -35.78
CA LEU A 7 2.35 -13.87 -35.21
C LEU A 7 1.72 -13.78 -33.82
N THR A 8 0.51 -14.32 -33.61
CA THR A 8 -0.09 -14.39 -32.27
C THR A 8 0.72 -15.26 -31.31
N PHE A 9 1.35 -16.33 -31.80
CA PHE A 9 2.25 -17.13 -30.98
C PHE A 9 3.50 -16.36 -30.54
N MET A 10 4.17 -15.65 -31.45
CA MET A 10 5.30 -14.79 -31.07
C MET A 10 4.90 -13.70 -30.09
N LEU A 11 3.72 -13.11 -30.29
CA LEU A 11 3.17 -12.11 -29.38
C LEU A 11 2.95 -12.71 -27.99
N LEU A 12 2.27 -13.86 -27.90
CA LEU A 12 2.08 -14.58 -26.64
C LEU A 12 3.42 -14.90 -25.95
N ALA A 13 4.42 -15.39 -26.69
CA ALA A 13 5.73 -15.68 -26.13
C ALA A 13 6.41 -14.42 -25.57
N ALA A 14 6.35 -13.30 -26.29
CA ALA A 14 6.87 -12.02 -25.83
C ALA A 14 6.13 -11.50 -24.58
N GLU A 15 4.81 -11.66 -24.53
CA GLU A 15 4.00 -11.29 -23.37
C GLU A 15 4.32 -12.16 -22.16
N MET A 16 4.53 -13.48 -22.33
CA MET A 16 4.94 -14.38 -21.25
C MET A 16 6.30 -13.98 -20.66
N VAL A 17 7.28 -13.70 -21.51
CA VAL A 17 8.61 -13.23 -21.06
C VAL A 17 8.47 -11.91 -20.31
N THR A 18 7.71 -10.96 -20.85
CA THR A 18 7.47 -9.66 -20.21
C THR A 18 6.77 -9.83 -18.87
N PHE A 19 5.76 -10.69 -18.78
CA PHE A 19 5.04 -10.98 -17.55
C PHE A 19 5.95 -11.61 -16.49
N CYS A 20 6.76 -12.60 -16.85
CA CYS A 20 7.73 -13.21 -15.94
C CYS A 20 8.75 -12.19 -15.43
N LEU A 21 9.26 -11.31 -16.30
CA LEU A 21 10.17 -10.24 -15.90
C LEU A 21 9.51 -9.24 -14.95
N LEU A 22 8.23 -8.91 -15.19
CA LEU A 22 7.51 -7.90 -14.41
C LEU A 22 7.05 -8.44 -13.04
N VAL A 23 6.67 -9.72 -12.96
CA VAL A 23 6.30 -10.41 -11.71
C VAL A 23 7.52 -10.76 -10.86
N SER A 24 8.69 -10.96 -11.48
CA SER A 24 9.92 -11.26 -10.77
C SER A 24 10.14 -10.31 -9.58
N PRO A 25 10.51 -10.82 -8.39
CA PRO A 25 10.75 -10.02 -7.19
C PRO A 25 12.03 -9.18 -7.35
N ILE A 26 11.93 -8.10 -8.12
CA ILE A 26 13.02 -7.15 -8.34
C ILE A 26 13.09 -6.18 -7.14
N PRO A 27 14.28 -5.87 -6.61
CA PRO A 27 14.44 -4.92 -5.52
C PRO A 27 13.95 -3.50 -5.91
N TYR A 28 13.39 -2.79 -4.93
CA TYR A 28 12.67 -1.52 -5.10
C TYR A 28 13.45 -0.46 -5.90
N THR A 29 14.76 -0.35 -5.69
CA THR A 29 15.62 0.62 -6.38
C THR A 29 15.72 0.35 -7.89
N ILE A 30 15.80 -0.92 -8.28
CA ILE A 30 15.87 -1.34 -9.68
C ILE A 30 14.50 -1.19 -10.32
N ARG A 31 13.42 -1.63 -9.63
CA ARG A 31 12.03 -1.43 -10.11
C ARG A 31 11.75 0.04 -10.39
N ARG A 32 12.08 0.93 -9.46
CA ARG A 32 11.89 2.38 -9.63
C ARG A 32 12.63 2.92 -10.85
N LYS A 33 13.91 2.56 -11.04
CA LYS A 33 14.68 3.01 -12.22
C LYS A 33 14.12 2.45 -13.53
N LEU A 34 13.79 1.15 -13.58
CA LEU A 34 13.23 0.51 -14.77
C LEU A 34 11.88 1.10 -15.14
N PHE A 35 10.99 1.31 -14.17
CA PHE A 35 9.66 1.86 -14.41
C PHE A 35 9.66 3.35 -14.68
N ARG A 36 10.57 4.12 -14.07
CA ARG A 36 10.76 5.52 -14.44
C ARG A 36 11.28 5.63 -15.87
N PHE A 37 12.24 4.80 -16.26
CA PHE A 37 12.69 4.70 -17.65
C PHE A 37 11.56 4.24 -18.60
N LEU A 38 10.74 3.27 -18.19
CA LEU A 38 9.58 2.83 -18.96
C LEU A 38 8.50 3.92 -19.07
N SER A 39 8.26 4.70 -18.02
CA SER A 39 7.20 5.72 -18.03
C SER A 39 7.63 7.04 -18.68
N GLU A 40 8.91 7.39 -18.62
CA GLU A 40 9.46 8.65 -19.11
C GLU A 40 9.97 8.53 -20.56
N SER A 41 10.26 7.31 -21.03
CA SER A 41 10.68 7.07 -22.41
C SER A 41 9.49 7.19 -23.39
N PRO A 42 9.53 8.13 -24.36
CA PRO A 42 8.48 8.27 -25.36
C PRO A 42 8.36 7.02 -26.26
N THR A 43 9.44 6.23 -26.35
CA THR A 43 9.46 4.95 -27.08
C THR A 43 8.56 3.92 -26.41
N VAL A 44 8.55 3.88 -25.08
CA VAL A 44 7.73 2.92 -24.32
C VAL A 44 6.26 3.32 -24.35
N ALA A 45 5.93 4.61 -24.32
CA ALA A 45 4.56 5.07 -24.54
C ALA A 45 4.00 4.59 -25.90
N LYS A 46 4.83 4.65 -26.96
CA LYS A 46 4.47 4.11 -28.28
C LYS A 46 4.31 2.59 -28.27
N VAL A 47 5.18 1.85 -27.55
CA VAL A 47 5.07 0.40 -27.39
C VAL A 47 3.81 0.00 -26.62
N ALA A 48 3.48 0.70 -25.54
CA ALA A 48 2.25 0.47 -24.77
C ALA A 48 1.01 0.76 -25.62
N TYR A 49 1.04 1.79 -26.45
CA TYR A 49 -0.03 2.08 -27.40
C TYR A 49 -0.14 0.99 -28.49
N ALA A 50 1.00 0.52 -29.02
CA ALA A 50 1.03 -0.60 -29.95
C ALA A 50 0.46 -1.89 -29.34
N LEU A 51 0.80 -2.20 -28.09
CA LEU A 51 0.23 -3.34 -27.35
C LEU A 51 -1.28 -3.22 -27.19
N LYS A 52 -1.82 -2.02 -26.92
CA LYS A 52 -3.27 -1.79 -26.87
C LYS A 52 -3.95 -2.04 -28.22
N ILE A 53 -3.32 -1.61 -29.33
CA ILE A 53 -3.84 -1.88 -30.68
C ILE A 53 -3.78 -3.39 -30.97
N SER A 54 -2.66 -4.04 -30.64
CA SER A 54 -2.51 -5.49 -30.80
C SER A 54 -3.56 -6.26 -30.01
N PHE A 55 -3.95 -5.81 -28.82
CA PHE A 55 -5.02 -6.42 -28.04
C PHE A 55 -6.36 -6.46 -28.78
N ILE A 56 -6.76 -5.35 -29.42
CA ILE A 56 -8.00 -5.30 -30.21
C ILE A 56 -7.91 -6.28 -31.39
N PHE A 57 -6.75 -6.33 -32.05
CA PHE A 57 -6.52 -7.22 -33.19
C PHE A 57 -6.59 -8.71 -32.79
N VAL A 58 -5.95 -9.09 -31.68
CA VAL A 58 -6.04 -10.45 -31.12
C VAL A 58 -7.49 -10.74 -30.69
N GLY A 59 -8.22 -9.73 -30.21
CA GLY A 59 -9.64 -9.81 -29.89
C GLY A 59 -10.49 -10.23 -31.09
N ILE A 60 -10.30 -9.56 -32.22
CA ILE A 60 -10.98 -9.90 -33.47
C ILE A 60 -10.59 -11.31 -33.94
N LEU A 61 -9.30 -11.66 -33.91
CA LEU A 61 -8.82 -13.00 -34.27
C LEU A 61 -9.35 -14.10 -33.35
N PHE A 62 -9.56 -13.79 -32.07
CA PHE A 62 -10.17 -14.72 -31.12
C PHE A 62 -11.63 -14.97 -31.47
N VAL A 63 -12.41 -13.93 -31.76
CA VAL A 63 -13.80 -14.08 -32.20
C VAL A 63 -13.88 -14.87 -33.51
N ASP A 64 -13.03 -14.58 -34.49
CA ASP A 64 -12.94 -15.37 -35.74
C ASP A 64 -12.59 -16.84 -35.45
N ALA A 65 -11.60 -17.10 -34.59
CA ALA A 65 -11.19 -18.46 -34.24
C ALA A 65 -12.31 -19.23 -33.52
N VAL A 66 -13.05 -18.57 -32.61
CA VAL A 66 -14.21 -19.15 -31.92
C VAL A 66 -15.33 -19.47 -32.90
N GLN A 67 -15.69 -18.54 -33.79
CA GLN A 67 -16.71 -18.76 -34.82
C GLN A 67 -16.33 -19.93 -35.75
N ARG A 68 -15.06 -19.96 -36.20
CA ARG A 68 -14.53 -21.06 -37.02
C ARG A 68 -14.54 -22.38 -36.26
N MET A 69 -14.18 -22.39 -34.98
CA MET A 69 -14.19 -23.60 -34.14
C MET A 69 -15.61 -24.14 -33.96
N PHE A 70 -16.59 -23.28 -33.70
CA PHE A 70 -17.99 -23.71 -33.61
C PHE A 70 -18.51 -24.25 -34.94
N ARG A 71 -18.22 -23.57 -36.05
CA ARG A 71 -18.59 -24.04 -37.39
C ARG A 71 -17.99 -25.42 -37.70
N VAL A 72 -16.68 -25.59 -37.50
CA VAL A 72 -15.99 -26.87 -37.75
C VAL A 72 -16.49 -27.97 -36.82
N THR A 73 -16.84 -27.63 -35.58
CA THR A 73 -17.42 -28.58 -34.62
C THR A 73 -18.81 -29.03 -35.05
N ALA A 74 -19.67 -28.10 -35.48
CA ALA A 74 -21.01 -28.40 -35.98
C ALA A 74 -20.95 -29.24 -37.29
N GLU A 75 -20.08 -28.88 -38.24
CA GLU A 75 -19.84 -29.66 -39.46
C GLU A 75 -19.37 -31.09 -39.12
N SER A 76 -18.49 -31.24 -38.12
CA SER A 76 -18.03 -32.55 -37.66
C SER A 76 -19.11 -33.37 -36.93
N GLU A 77 -20.10 -32.74 -36.30
CA GLU A 77 -21.19 -33.43 -35.61
C GLU A 77 -22.31 -33.82 -36.58
N MET A 78 -22.62 -32.98 -37.56
CA MET A 78 -23.60 -33.29 -38.62
C MET A 78 -23.16 -34.48 -39.48
N VAL A 79 -21.87 -34.62 -39.77
CA VAL A 79 -21.32 -35.78 -40.50
C VAL A 79 -21.40 -37.06 -39.66
N LYS A 80 -21.31 -36.95 -38.33
CA LYS A 80 -21.44 -38.10 -37.41
C LYS A 80 -22.89 -38.53 -37.18
N SER A 81 -23.85 -37.60 -37.23
CA SER A 81 -25.27 -37.86 -36.98
C SER A 81 -26.09 -38.10 -38.26
N GLY A 82 -25.68 -37.54 -39.40
CA GLY A 82 -26.27 -37.75 -40.72
C GLY A 82 -25.76 -39.04 -41.36
N GLY A 83 -26.18 -40.20 -40.85
CA GLY A 83 -25.83 -41.48 -41.44
C GLY A 83 -26.38 -41.62 -42.86
N GLN A 84 -25.51 -41.65 -43.87
CA GLN A 84 -25.55 -42.55 -45.04
C GLN A 84 -24.48 -42.17 -46.08
N GLY A 85 -23.57 -43.10 -46.38
CA GLY A 85 -22.98 -43.23 -47.71
C GLY A 85 -21.70 -42.43 -48.01
N MET A 86 -20.65 -42.60 -47.21
CA MET A 86 -19.22 -42.67 -47.59
C MET A 86 -18.34 -42.35 -46.36
N GLN A 87 -18.38 -43.21 -45.33
CA GLN A 87 -17.39 -43.18 -44.25
C GLN A 87 -16.06 -43.72 -44.79
N ASP A 88 -15.39 -42.93 -45.62
CA ASP A 88 -13.97 -43.13 -45.88
C ASP A 88 -13.24 -42.75 -44.59
N VAL A 89 -12.43 -43.66 -44.03
CA VAL A 89 -11.58 -43.42 -42.85
C VAL A 89 -10.72 -42.17 -43.06
N ARG A 90 -10.37 -41.85 -44.31
CA ARG A 90 -9.72 -40.59 -44.71
C ARG A 90 -10.57 -39.36 -44.43
N THR A 91 -11.88 -39.39 -44.67
CA THR A 91 -12.77 -38.23 -44.44
C THR A 91 -12.92 -37.96 -42.94
N GLU A 92 -13.11 -39.00 -42.12
CA GLU A 92 -13.18 -38.85 -40.66
C GLU A 92 -11.88 -38.32 -40.05
N THR A 93 -10.73 -38.85 -40.48
CA THR A 93 -9.42 -38.35 -40.03
C THR A 93 -9.16 -36.89 -40.44
N ASN A 94 -9.61 -36.48 -41.63
CA ASN A 94 -9.52 -35.08 -42.07
C ASN A 94 -10.39 -34.13 -41.23
N PHE A 95 -11.62 -34.52 -40.87
CA PHE A 95 -12.48 -33.71 -40.00
C PHE A 95 -11.94 -33.62 -38.57
N ALA A 96 -11.46 -34.74 -38.01
CA ALA A 96 -10.81 -34.75 -36.71
C ALA A 96 -9.61 -33.80 -36.68
N ALA A 97 -8.74 -33.85 -37.69
CA ALA A 97 -7.59 -32.95 -37.81
C ALA A 97 -8.01 -31.47 -37.86
N ARG A 98 -9.03 -31.12 -38.66
CA ARG A 98 -9.57 -29.74 -38.72
C ARG A 98 -10.11 -29.26 -37.38
N LYS A 99 -10.80 -30.12 -36.63
CA LYS A 99 -11.30 -29.81 -35.28
C LYS A 99 -10.15 -29.52 -34.31
N PHE A 100 -9.10 -30.36 -34.29
CA PHE A 100 -7.93 -30.13 -33.46
C PHE A 100 -7.20 -28.81 -33.80
N TYR A 101 -7.06 -28.50 -35.10
CA TYR A 101 -6.45 -27.23 -35.51
C TYR A 101 -7.29 -26.03 -35.08
N ALA A 102 -8.61 -26.08 -35.25
CA ALA A 102 -9.49 -24.99 -34.82
C ALA A 102 -9.46 -24.79 -33.30
N GLN A 103 -9.54 -25.88 -32.51
CA GLN A 103 -9.45 -25.83 -31.05
C GLN A 103 -8.14 -25.22 -30.57
N ARG A 104 -7.00 -25.72 -31.07
CA ARG A 104 -5.68 -25.21 -30.67
C ARG A 104 -5.51 -23.73 -31.00
N ASN A 105 -6.01 -23.30 -32.16
CA ASN A 105 -5.91 -21.91 -32.57
C ASN A 105 -6.80 -20.99 -31.71
N THR A 106 -8.00 -21.44 -31.30
CA THR A 106 -8.85 -20.73 -30.33
C THR A 106 -8.18 -20.63 -28.96
N TYR A 107 -7.55 -21.70 -28.48
CA TYR A 107 -6.79 -21.65 -27.23
C TYR A 107 -5.59 -20.72 -27.32
N LEU A 108 -4.85 -20.74 -28.43
CA LEU A 108 -3.71 -19.86 -28.64
C LEU A 108 -4.10 -18.37 -28.57
N THR A 109 -5.16 -17.98 -29.29
CA THR A 109 -5.65 -16.59 -29.27
C THR A 109 -6.31 -16.23 -27.95
N GLY A 110 -6.99 -17.18 -27.29
CA GLY A 110 -7.61 -16.98 -25.98
C GLY A 110 -6.60 -16.78 -24.86
N PHE A 111 -5.54 -17.60 -24.80
CA PHE A 111 -4.46 -17.43 -23.82
C PHE A 111 -3.70 -16.13 -24.03
N CYS A 112 -3.48 -15.74 -25.30
CA CYS A 112 -2.89 -14.44 -25.62
C CYS A 112 -3.72 -13.29 -25.05
N LEU A 113 -5.03 -13.24 -25.35
CA LEU A 113 -5.91 -12.21 -24.78
C LEU A 113 -5.92 -12.18 -23.26
N PHE A 114 -6.02 -13.35 -22.63
CA PHE A 114 -6.03 -13.44 -21.18
C PHE A 114 -4.73 -12.88 -20.59
N LEU A 115 -3.60 -13.27 -21.16
CA LEU A 115 -2.29 -12.84 -20.68
C LEU A 115 -2.05 -11.34 -20.96
N SER A 116 -2.49 -10.80 -22.10
CA SER A 116 -2.49 -9.36 -22.38
C SER A 116 -3.26 -8.57 -21.33
N LEU A 117 -4.44 -9.06 -20.91
CA LEU A 117 -5.29 -8.39 -19.90
C LEU A 117 -4.60 -8.40 -18.54
N VAL A 118 -4.12 -9.56 -18.10
CA VAL A 118 -3.38 -9.70 -16.84
C VAL A 118 -2.15 -8.80 -16.84
N LEU A 119 -1.35 -8.81 -17.91
CA LEU A 119 -0.16 -7.96 -18.04
C LEU A 119 -0.52 -6.47 -17.93
N THR A 120 -1.57 -6.03 -18.62
CA THR A 120 -2.05 -4.64 -18.54
C THR A 120 -2.43 -4.28 -17.11
N ARG A 121 -3.20 -5.14 -16.43
CA ARG A 121 -3.61 -4.91 -15.04
C ARG A 121 -2.41 -4.87 -14.09
N THR A 122 -1.49 -5.82 -14.21
CA THR A 122 -0.28 -5.88 -13.38
C THR A 122 0.61 -4.65 -13.60
N PHE A 123 0.75 -4.17 -14.84
CA PHE A 123 1.51 -2.97 -15.16
C PHE A 123 0.96 -1.74 -14.42
N TYR A 124 -0.35 -1.51 -14.46
CA TYR A 124 -0.98 -0.39 -13.75
C TYR A 124 -0.88 -0.50 -12.23
N ILE A 125 -1.08 -1.69 -11.67
CA ILE A 125 -0.90 -1.93 -10.22
C ILE A 125 0.53 -1.61 -9.79
N LEU A 126 1.52 -2.00 -10.60
CA LEU A 126 2.92 -1.78 -10.28
C LEU A 126 3.29 -0.29 -10.38
N LEU A 127 2.73 0.44 -11.35
CA LEU A 127 2.88 1.89 -11.44
C LEU A 127 2.32 2.58 -10.20
N ASP A 128 1.09 2.23 -9.82
CA ASP A 128 0.42 2.80 -8.63
C ASP A 128 1.23 2.52 -7.36
N LEU A 129 1.68 1.26 -7.19
CA LEU A 129 2.55 0.88 -6.07
C LEU A 129 3.82 1.74 -5.98
N ILE A 130 4.50 1.99 -7.11
CA ILE A 130 5.68 2.85 -7.14
C ILE A 130 5.33 4.29 -6.75
N HIS A 131 4.24 4.82 -7.30
CA HIS A 131 3.80 6.19 -7.02
C HIS A 131 3.45 6.36 -5.54
N THR A 132 2.70 5.43 -4.94
CA THR A 132 2.43 5.40 -3.51
C THR A 132 3.71 5.32 -2.68
N GLN A 133 4.66 4.47 -3.07
CA GLN A 133 5.95 4.36 -2.37
C GLN A 133 6.78 5.64 -2.47
N GLU A 134 6.76 6.34 -3.62
CA GLU A 134 7.43 7.64 -3.77
C GLU A 134 6.79 8.72 -2.90
N GLN A 135 5.45 8.79 -2.85
CA GLN A 135 4.75 9.71 -1.97
C GLN A 135 5.06 9.40 -0.50
N TYR A 136 5.02 8.13 -0.10
CA TYR A 136 5.37 7.72 1.26
C TYR A 136 6.81 8.09 1.62
N ALA A 137 7.77 7.90 0.70
CA ALA A 137 9.15 8.30 0.91
C ALA A 137 9.32 9.84 1.02
N LYS A 138 8.57 10.61 0.23
CA LYS A 138 8.54 12.08 0.33
C LYS A 138 7.97 12.53 1.67
N LEU A 139 6.79 12.03 2.06
CA LEU A 139 6.16 12.31 3.35
C LEU A 139 7.08 11.95 4.50
N LYS A 140 7.70 10.76 4.48
CA LYS A 140 8.65 10.36 5.53
C LYS A 140 9.84 11.31 5.62
N LYS A 141 10.35 11.81 4.49
CA LYS A 141 11.45 12.78 4.46
C LYS A 141 11.01 14.16 4.96
N GLU A 142 9.82 14.61 4.60
CA GLU A 142 9.23 15.86 5.10
C GLU A 142 8.96 15.79 6.60
N THR A 143 8.38 14.69 7.10
CA THR A 143 8.21 14.46 8.53
C THR A 143 9.55 14.44 9.25
N ALA A 144 10.56 13.73 8.73
CA ALA A 144 11.89 13.72 9.34
C ALA A 144 12.58 15.09 9.31
N SER A 145 12.38 15.86 8.23
CA SER A 145 12.86 17.25 8.10
C SER A 145 12.18 18.15 9.11
N ASN A 146 10.85 18.12 9.20
CA ASN A 146 10.07 18.91 10.14
C ASN A 146 10.39 18.53 11.60
N SER A 147 10.54 17.24 11.91
CA SER A 147 10.98 16.80 13.24
C SER A 147 12.39 17.29 13.55
N ARG A 148 13.32 17.24 12.59
CA ARG A 148 14.68 17.75 12.76
C ARG A 148 14.70 19.27 12.89
N GLU A 149 13.87 19.99 12.17
CA GLU A 149 13.73 21.44 12.24
C GLU A 149 13.07 21.87 13.56
N THR A 150 12.10 21.11 14.06
CA THR A 150 11.49 21.32 15.39
C THR A 150 12.49 21.06 16.52
N LEU A 151 13.34 20.04 16.37
CA LEU A 151 14.43 19.73 17.31
C LEU A 151 15.59 20.75 17.20
N ALA A 152 15.91 21.22 16.00
CA ALA A 152 17.00 22.15 15.74
C ALA A 152 16.63 23.62 16.04
N SER A 153 15.34 23.98 16.01
CA SER A 153 14.85 25.34 16.29
C SER A 153 15.07 25.77 17.75
N GLY A 154 15.63 24.92 18.62
CA GLY A 154 15.98 25.27 20.01
C GLY A 154 14.79 25.63 20.90
N ASP A 155 13.58 25.65 20.34
CA ASP A 155 12.34 26.05 20.99
C ASP A 155 11.91 25.01 22.04
N GLN A 156 12.21 23.73 21.78
CA GLN A 156 12.00 22.66 22.76
C GLN A 156 13.02 22.72 23.89
N THR A 157 14.30 23.02 23.60
CA THR A 157 15.35 23.18 24.63
C THR A 157 15.09 24.38 25.52
N LYS A 158 14.68 25.53 24.95
CA LYS A 158 14.31 26.73 25.71
C LYS A 158 13.07 26.49 26.57
N LYS A 159 12.05 25.79 26.06
CA LYS A 159 10.87 25.40 26.84
C LYS A 159 11.22 24.44 27.97
N VAL A 160 12.15 23.50 27.74
CA VAL A 160 12.63 22.59 28.78
C VAL A 160 13.40 23.34 29.88
N GLU A 161 14.28 24.28 29.52
CA GLU A 161 14.97 25.12 30.51
C GLU A 161 14.01 26.02 31.29
N GLU A 162 13.02 26.64 30.62
CA GLU A 162 12.01 27.48 31.28
C GLU A 162 11.13 26.65 32.22
N LEU A 163 10.71 25.45 31.81
CA LEU A 163 9.96 24.51 32.64
C LEU A 163 10.78 24.03 33.83
N GLN A 164 12.08 23.74 33.65
CA GLN A 164 12.97 23.38 34.77
C GLN A 164 13.14 24.54 35.77
N LYS A 165 13.29 25.78 35.29
CA LYS A 165 13.34 26.96 36.18
C LYS A 165 12.03 27.16 36.94
N LYS A 166 10.88 26.99 36.29
CA LYS A 166 9.57 27.07 36.95
C LYS A 166 9.38 25.95 37.98
N LEU A 167 9.84 24.74 37.69
CA LEU A 167 9.80 23.62 38.62
C LEU A 167 10.64 23.92 39.87
N ALA A 168 11.89 24.36 39.69
CA ALA A 168 12.76 24.73 40.80
C ALA A 168 12.22 25.90 41.64
N ALA A 169 11.61 26.90 41.01
CA ALA A 169 10.97 28.02 41.71
C ALA A 169 9.75 27.56 42.52
N SER A 170 8.92 26.66 41.95
CA SER A 170 7.78 26.08 42.65
C SER A 170 8.20 25.22 43.83
N GLU A 171 9.27 24.42 43.69
CA GLU A 171 9.82 23.62 44.80
C GLU A 171 10.40 24.49 45.92
N ALA A 172 11.06 25.59 45.59
CA ALA A 172 11.54 26.56 46.57
C ALA A 172 10.37 27.19 47.36
N GLN A 173 9.31 27.62 46.65
CA GLN A 173 8.10 28.14 47.29
C GLN A 173 7.43 27.11 48.20
N GLN A 174 7.40 25.83 47.81
CA GLN A 174 6.87 24.75 48.63
C GLN A 174 7.66 24.60 49.94
N ARG A 175 9.01 24.66 49.87
CA ARG A 175 9.89 24.58 51.04
C ARG A 175 9.73 25.79 51.97
N ASP A 176 9.60 26.98 51.40
CA ASP A 176 9.36 28.20 52.17
C ASP A 176 8.00 28.14 52.86
N PHE A 177 6.96 27.64 52.18
CA PHE A 177 5.64 27.44 52.76
C PHE A 177 5.65 26.42 53.91
N ASP A 178 6.35 25.29 53.75
CA ASP A 178 6.53 24.31 54.82
C ASP A 178 7.31 24.88 56.02
N THR A 179 8.31 25.72 55.75
CA THR A 179 9.07 26.41 56.80
C THR A 179 8.19 27.43 57.53
N LEU A 180 7.40 28.21 56.81
CA LEU A 180 6.46 29.18 57.37
C LEU A 180 5.41 28.48 58.22
N LYS A 181 4.89 27.34 57.76
CA LYS A 181 3.93 26.51 58.50
C LYS A 181 4.54 26.00 59.81
N LYS A 182 5.80 25.54 59.80
CA LYS A 182 6.52 25.16 61.01
C LYS A 182 6.70 26.34 61.96
N GLN A 183 7.15 27.49 61.47
CA GLN A 183 7.31 28.71 62.28
C GLN A 183 5.99 29.16 62.90
N ALA A 184 4.91 29.21 62.12
CA ALA A 184 3.58 29.56 62.61
C ALA A 184 3.09 28.58 63.68
N SER A 185 3.31 27.26 63.50
CA SER A 185 2.94 26.26 64.52
C SER A 185 3.74 26.39 65.82
N GLN A 186 5.04 26.68 65.73
CA GLN A 186 5.89 26.92 66.89
C GLN A 186 5.48 28.21 67.61
N GLN A 187 5.19 29.27 66.85
CA GLN A 187 4.76 30.54 67.42
C GLN A 187 3.40 30.41 68.09
N ALA A 188 2.44 29.70 67.49
CA ALA A 188 1.15 29.39 68.12
C ALA A 188 1.33 28.63 69.45
N ALA A 189 2.19 27.60 69.47
CA ALA A 189 2.48 26.85 70.69
C ALA A 189 3.13 27.71 71.80
N GLU A 190 4.04 28.63 71.45
CA GLU A 190 4.62 29.57 72.41
C GLU A 190 3.61 30.63 72.88
N PHE A 191 2.71 31.09 72.00
CA PHE A 191 1.59 31.96 72.41
C PHE A 191 0.68 31.26 73.41
N ASP A 192 0.27 30.02 73.14
CA ASP A 192 -0.56 29.23 74.06
C ASP A 192 0.15 29.02 75.40
N ARG A 193 1.45 28.69 75.38
CA ARG A 193 2.27 28.53 76.58
C ARG A 193 2.39 29.83 77.38
N LEU A 194 2.61 30.97 76.71
CA LEU A 194 2.72 32.27 77.36
C LEU A 194 1.36 32.72 77.92
N ALA A 195 0.26 32.44 77.21
CA ALA A 195 -1.09 32.67 77.69
C ALA A 195 -1.41 31.83 78.92
N SER A 196 -1.06 30.53 78.94
CA SER A 196 -1.19 29.68 80.13
C SER A 196 -0.40 30.24 81.31
N LYS A 197 0.88 30.62 81.11
CA LYS A 197 1.71 31.23 82.16
C LYS A 197 1.16 32.57 82.64
N TYR A 198 0.63 33.40 81.75
CA TYR A 198 0.03 34.68 82.11
C TYR A 198 -1.23 34.48 82.94
N ASN A 199 -2.09 33.54 82.54
CA ASN A 199 -3.30 33.18 83.28
C ASN A 199 -2.97 32.60 84.67
N GLU A 200 -1.91 31.79 84.78
CA GLU A 200 -1.39 31.29 86.06
C GLU A 200 -0.86 32.42 86.95
N ALA A 201 -0.11 33.38 86.40
CA ALA A 201 0.50 34.48 87.15
C ALA A 201 -0.47 35.59 87.56
N THR A 202 -1.52 35.83 86.79
CA THR A 202 -2.54 36.89 87.07
C THR A 202 -3.75 36.37 87.84
N GLY A 203 -3.82 35.07 88.15
CA GLY A 203 -4.92 34.47 88.92
C GLY A 203 -6.26 34.44 88.19
N ALA A 204 -6.30 34.78 86.90
CA ALA A 204 -7.49 34.73 86.07
C ALA A 204 -7.69 33.30 85.50
N SER A 205 -7.94 32.32 86.36
CA SER A 205 -8.41 31.00 85.88
C SER A 205 -9.88 31.13 85.46
N SER A 206 -10.14 31.45 84.20
CA SER A 206 -11.49 31.30 83.62
C SER A 206 -11.74 29.81 83.38
N ASN A 207 -12.54 29.20 84.25
CA ASN A 207 -12.95 27.81 84.14
C ASN A 207 -14.13 27.71 83.14
N LYS A 208 -13.87 27.75 81.83
CA LYS A 208 -14.90 27.57 80.78
C LYS A 208 -15.32 26.09 80.62
N LYS A 209 -15.67 25.44 81.73
CA LYS A 209 -16.42 24.19 81.75
C LYS A 209 -17.70 24.31 82.60
N SER A 210 -18.03 25.53 83.04
CA SER A 210 -19.26 25.85 83.77
C SER A 210 -19.98 27.08 83.21
N ASP A 211 -19.97 27.27 81.88
CA ASP A 211 -20.92 28.10 81.12
C ASP A 211 -21.12 27.47 79.73
#